data_AF-G5LU32-F1
#
_entry.id   AF-G5LU32-F1
#
_cell.length_a   1.000
_cell.length_b   1.000
_cell.length_c   1.000
_cell.angle_alpha   90.00
_cell.angle_beta   90.00
_cell.angle_gamma   90.00
#
_symmetry.space_group_name_H-M   'P 1'
#
loop_
_entity.id
_entity.type
_entity.pdbx_description
1 polymer ?
#
loop_
_entity_poly.entity_id
_entity_poly.type
_entity_poly.pdbx_seq_one_letter_code
_entity_poly.pdbx_strand_id
1 'polypeptide(L)'
;MQEAVSFVHQHRRKLHIAINTFAHPDGYARWQRAVDMAAQLGADALILADLAMLEYAAERYPHIERHVSVQASATNEEAIRFYHRNFDVHRVVLPRVLSIHQVKQLARVTPVPLEVFAFGSLCIMAEGRCYLSSYLTGESPNTVGACSPARFVRWQQTPQGLESRLNDVLIDRYQDGENAGYPTLCKGRYLVDGERYHALEEPTSLNTLELLPELMAANIASVKIEGR
;
A
#
# COMPACT_ATOMS: atom_id res chain seq x y z
N MET A 1 -13.52 2.94 -15.78
CA MET A 1 -12.04 2.85 -15.88
C MET A 1 -11.53 3.52 -17.16
N GLN A 2 -12.10 3.24 -18.34
CA GLN A 2 -11.75 3.92 -19.60
C GLN A 2 -11.83 5.46 -19.54
N GLU A 3 -12.86 5.99 -18.87
CA GLU A 3 -13.01 7.44 -18.67
C GLU A 3 -11.87 8.04 -17.83
N ALA A 4 -11.42 7.32 -16.80
CA ALA A 4 -10.31 7.75 -15.95
C ALA A 4 -8.98 7.75 -16.73
N VAL A 5 -8.75 6.75 -17.58
CA VAL A 5 -7.59 6.71 -18.49
C VAL A 5 -7.61 7.94 -19.40
N SER A 6 -8.73 8.15 -20.08
CA SER A 6 -8.90 9.26 -21.03
C SER A 6 -8.66 10.60 -20.35
N PHE A 7 -9.23 10.79 -19.15
CA PHE A 7 -9.03 11.99 -18.34
C PHE A 7 -7.54 12.19 -17.98
N VAL A 8 -6.87 11.17 -17.47
CA VAL A 8 -5.45 11.24 -17.06
C VAL A 8 -4.54 11.62 -18.23
N HIS A 9 -4.71 10.94 -19.38
CA HIS A 9 -3.88 11.19 -20.56
C HIS A 9 -4.20 12.52 -21.24
N GLN A 10 -5.46 12.96 -21.27
CA GLN A 10 -5.83 14.30 -21.75
C GLN A 10 -5.13 15.42 -20.96
N HIS A 11 -4.89 15.19 -19.67
CA HIS A 11 -4.16 16.12 -18.80
C HIS A 11 -2.64 15.89 -18.81
N ARG A 12 -2.12 15.07 -19.75
CA ARG A 12 -0.69 14.73 -19.89
C ARG A 12 -0.08 14.18 -18.60
N ARG A 13 -0.87 13.41 -17.84
CA ARG A 13 -0.44 12.69 -16.65
C ARG A 13 -0.24 11.21 -16.97
N LYS A 14 0.63 10.55 -16.20
CA LYS A 14 0.84 9.10 -16.30
C LYS A 14 -0.18 8.36 -15.42
N LEU A 15 -0.73 7.27 -15.92
CA LEU A 15 -1.59 6.34 -15.19
C LEU A 15 -0.76 5.19 -14.62
N HIS A 16 -0.55 5.19 -13.30
CA HIS A 16 0.07 4.06 -12.62
C HIS A 16 -1.02 3.18 -11.99
N ILE A 17 -1.00 1.88 -12.27
CA ILE A 17 -1.97 0.92 -11.73
C ILE A 17 -1.27 -0.02 -10.75
N ALA A 18 -1.78 -0.08 -9.52
CA ALA A 18 -1.29 -1.01 -8.52
C ALA A 18 -2.02 -2.36 -8.61
N ILE A 19 -1.25 -3.44 -8.79
CA ILE A 19 -1.68 -4.84 -8.70
C ILE A 19 -0.71 -5.51 -7.73
N ASN A 20 -0.71 -5.01 -6.51
CA ASN A 20 0.33 -5.26 -5.52
C ASN A 20 -0.05 -6.34 -4.49
N THR A 21 -1.19 -7.00 -4.66
CA THR A 21 -1.55 -8.18 -3.87
C THR A 21 -0.86 -9.43 -4.42
N PHE A 22 -0.72 -10.45 -3.56
CA PHE A 22 -0.07 -11.72 -3.88
C PHE A 22 -1.08 -12.75 -4.38
N ALA A 23 -0.68 -13.46 -5.43
CA ALA A 23 -1.54 -14.44 -6.07
C ALA A 23 -1.67 -15.72 -5.21
N HIS A 24 -2.89 -16.23 -5.08
CA HIS A 24 -3.14 -17.55 -4.49
C HIS A 24 -2.99 -18.64 -5.57
N PRO A 25 -2.51 -19.86 -5.24
CA PRO A 25 -2.41 -20.95 -6.21
C PRO A 25 -3.70 -21.21 -6.99
N ASP A 26 -4.84 -21.25 -6.30
CA ASP A 26 -6.16 -21.52 -6.92
C ASP A 26 -6.73 -20.31 -7.69
N GLY A 27 -6.03 -19.18 -7.69
CA GLY A 27 -6.53 -17.91 -8.23
C GLY A 27 -5.54 -17.19 -9.14
N TYR A 28 -4.39 -17.77 -9.46
CA TYR A 28 -3.28 -17.12 -10.16
C TYR A 28 -3.70 -16.36 -11.43
N ALA A 29 -4.53 -16.98 -12.26
CA ALA A 29 -5.04 -16.39 -13.51
C ALA A 29 -5.82 -15.08 -13.30
N ARG A 30 -6.37 -14.83 -12.11
CA ARG A 30 -7.01 -13.55 -11.76
C ARG A 30 -6.02 -12.39 -11.82
N TRP A 31 -4.79 -12.58 -11.31
CA TRP A 31 -3.78 -11.54 -11.32
C TRP A 31 -3.20 -11.32 -12.71
N GLN A 32 -2.99 -12.39 -13.49
CA GLN A 32 -2.63 -12.28 -14.90
C GLN A 32 -3.65 -11.45 -15.68
N ARG A 33 -4.96 -11.75 -15.51
CA ARG A 33 -6.03 -10.96 -16.12
C ARG A 33 -6.03 -9.51 -15.65
N ALA A 34 -5.68 -9.24 -14.38
CA ALA A 34 -5.58 -7.88 -13.89
C ALA A 34 -4.42 -7.12 -14.56
N VAL A 35 -3.27 -7.78 -14.75
CA VAL A 35 -2.11 -7.23 -15.49
C VAL A 35 -2.50 -6.97 -16.95
N ASP A 36 -3.12 -7.96 -17.61
CA ASP A 36 -3.59 -7.83 -18.99
C ASP A 36 -4.56 -6.67 -19.15
N MET A 37 -5.54 -6.56 -18.25
CA MET A 37 -6.53 -5.49 -18.26
C MET A 37 -5.86 -4.13 -18.05
N ALA A 38 -4.93 -4.00 -17.09
CA ALA A 38 -4.20 -2.76 -16.86
C ALA A 38 -3.39 -2.32 -18.09
N ALA A 39 -2.72 -3.27 -18.74
CA ALA A 39 -1.98 -3.02 -19.98
C ALA A 39 -2.90 -2.58 -21.13
N GLN A 40 -4.00 -3.29 -21.35
CA GLN A 40 -4.99 -2.96 -22.39
C GLN A 40 -5.66 -1.59 -22.16
N LEU A 41 -5.82 -1.19 -20.90
CA LEU A 41 -6.33 0.12 -20.52
C LEU A 41 -5.33 1.25 -20.78
N GLY A 42 -4.07 0.95 -21.12
CA GLY A 42 -3.02 1.95 -21.35
C GLY A 42 -2.36 2.44 -20.06
N ALA A 43 -2.14 1.56 -19.09
CA ALA A 43 -1.30 1.89 -17.94
C ALA A 43 0.13 2.26 -18.38
N ASP A 44 0.64 3.39 -17.86
CA ASP A 44 2.02 3.82 -18.07
C ASP A 44 3.00 3.06 -17.16
N ALA A 45 2.52 2.64 -15.98
CA ALA A 45 3.30 1.83 -15.05
C ALA A 45 2.43 0.83 -14.28
N LEU A 46 2.99 -0.35 -14.00
CA LEU A 46 2.42 -1.37 -13.12
C LEU A 46 3.19 -1.40 -11.80
N ILE A 47 2.49 -1.25 -10.67
CA ILE A 47 3.07 -1.38 -9.33
C ILE A 47 2.75 -2.77 -8.79
N LEU A 48 3.75 -3.64 -8.74
CA LEU A 48 3.61 -5.09 -8.49
C LEU A 48 4.42 -5.52 -7.26
N ALA A 49 3.96 -6.56 -6.56
CA ALA A 49 4.69 -7.12 -5.41
C ALA A 49 5.07 -8.59 -5.61
N ASP A 50 4.17 -9.35 -6.24
CA ASP A 50 4.33 -10.77 -6.51
C ASP A 50 5.40 -11.00 -7.61
N LEU A 51 6.36 -11.90 -7.34
CA LEU A 51 7.47 -12.19 -8.26
C LEU A 51 6.98 -12.75 -9.60
N ALA A 52 5.97 -13.61 -9.58
CA ALA A 52 5.44 -14.23 -10.78
C ALA A 52 4.64 -13.20 -11.60
N MET A 53 4.02 -12.20 -10.96
CA MET A 53 3.42 -11.07 -11.68
C MET A 53 4.44 -10.10 -12.27
N LEU A 54 5.57 -9.88 -11.57
CA LEU A 54 6.68 -9.10 -12.10
C LEU A 54 7.28 -9.76 -13.35
N GLU A 55 7.53 -11.07 -13.29
CA GLU A 55 7.98 -11.87 -14.44
C GLU A 55 6.96 -11.82 -15.59
N TYR A 56 5.69 -12.12 -15.31
CA TYR A 56 4.62 -12.11 -16.30
C TYR A 56 4.50 -10.76 -17.02
N ALA A 57 4.58 -9.65 -16.27
CA ALA A 57 4.55 -8.31 -16.85
C ALA A 57 5.81 -7.99 -17.67
N ALA A 58 6.99 -8.43 -17.22
CA ALA A 58 8.25 -8.22 -17.92
C ALA A 58 8.28 -8.95 -19.27
N GLU A 59 7.79 -10.19 -19.31
CA GLU A 59 7.75 -11.00 -20.53
C GLU A 59 6.67 -10.51 -21.52
N ARG A 60 5.46 -10.23 -21.04
CA ARG A 60 4.29 -9.98 -21.90
C ARG A 60 4.14 -8.51 -22.28
N TYR A 61 4.55 -7.60 -21.40
CA TYR A 61 4.39 -6.16 -21.57
C TYR A 61 5.71 -5.42 -21.30
N PRO A 62 6.79 -5.74 -22.05
CA PRO A 62 8.13 -5.18 -21.78
C PRO A 62 8.17 -3.66 -21.86
N HIS A 63 7.28 -3.05 -22.65
CA HIS A 63 7.17 -1.61 -22.88
C HIS A 63 6.49 -0.82 -21.76
N ILE A 64 5.82 -1.49 -20.80
CA ILE A 64 5.18 -0.82 -19.66
C ILE A 64 6.16 -0.75 -18.50
N GLU A 65 6.31 0.42 -17.86
CA GLU A 65 7.19 0.55 -16.70
C GLU A 65 6.73 -0.38 -15.57
N ARG A 66 7.67 -1.07 -14.93
CA ARG A 66 7.40 -1.95 -13.78
C ARG A 66 7.98 -1.34 -12.52
N HIS A 67 7.15 -1.10 -11.53
CA HIS A 67 7.56 -0.56 -10.23
C HIS A 67 7.35 -1.63 -9.15
N VAL A 68 8.32 -1.77 -8.25
CA VAL A 68 8.20 -2.68 -7.10
C VAL A 68 7.38 -1.99 -6.02
N SER A 69 6.28 -2.62 -5.64
CA SER A 69 5.40 -2.19 -4.55
C SER A 69 6.11 -2.29 -3.21
N VAL A 70 5.74 -1.40 -2.29
CA VAL A 70 6.12 -1.46 -0.88
C VAL A 70 5.80 -2.82 -0.21
N GLN A 71 4.78 -3.54 -0.72
CA GLN A 71 4.43 -4.87 -0.22
C GLN A 71 5.49 -5.94 -0.47
N ALA A 72 6.37 -5.74 -1.46
CA ALA A 72 7.47 -6.66 -1.76
C ALA A 72 8.65 -6.54 -0.76
N SER A 73 8.68 -5.46 0.04
CA SER A 73 9.66 -5.28 1.12
C SER A 73 11.12 -5.28 0.67
N ALA A 74 11.40 -4.60 -0.44
CA ALA A 74 12.77 -4.34 -0.89
C ALA A 74 13.47 -3.32 0.03
N THR A 75 14.12 -3.80 1.08
CA THR A 75 14.76 -2.98 2.14
C THR A 75 16.27 -2.79 2.00
N ASN A 76 16.89 -3.50 1.07
CA ASN A 76 18.35 -3.49 0.88
C ASN A 76 18.72 -3.45 -0.62
N GLU A 77 19.97 -3.10 -0.88
CA GLU A 77 20.51 -2.96 -2.24
C GLU A 77 20.39 -4.24 -3.07
N GLU A 78 20.72 -5.40 -2.49
CA GLU A 78 20.70 -6.67 -3.24
C GLU A 78 19.30 -7.08 -3.67
N ALA A 79 18.30 -6.86 -2.81
CA ALA A 79 16.89 -7.05 -3.18
C ALA A 79 16.52 -6.15 -4.37
N ILE A 80 16.89 -4.87 -4.33
CA ILE A 80 16.61 -3.92 -5.42
C ILE A 80 17.33 -4.33 -6.71
N ARG A 81 18.60 -4.73 -6.63
CA ARG A 81 19.37 -5.26 -7.77
C ARG A 81 18.75 -6.54 -8.33
N PHE A 82 18.23 -7.41 -7.47
CA PHE A 82 17.53 -8.62 -7.89
C PHE A 82 16.29 -8.27 -8.73
N TYR A 83 15.44 -7.35 -8.26
CA TYR A 83 14.28 -6.92 -9.04
C TYR A 83 14.69 -6.29 -10.37
N HIS A 84 15.70 -5.42 -10.36
CA HIS A 84 16.19 -4.77 -11.58
C HIS A 84 16.72 -5.78 -12.61
N ARG A 85 17.59 -6.69 -12.18
CA ARG A 85 18.23 -7.68 -13.08
C ARG A 85 17.23 -8.67 -13.69
N ASN A 86 16.24 -9.12 -12.91
CA ASN A 86 15.38 -10.23 -13.34
C ASN A 86 14.07 -9.77 -13.99
N PHE A 87 13.57 -8.57 -13.66
CA PHE A 87 12.27 -8.10 -14.14
C PHE A 87 12.33 -6.72 -14.79
N ASP A 88 13.53 -6.17 -14.99
CA ASP A 88 13.74 -4.86 -15.61
C ASP A 88 12.84 -3.79 -14.94
N VAL A 89 12.89 -3.73 -13.61
CA VAL A 89 12.08 -2.77 -12.84
C VAL A 89 12.66 -1.37 -12.98
N HIS A 90 11.77 -0.39 -13.13
CA HIS A 90 12.11 1.00 -13.39
C HIS A 90 12.05 1.86 -12.13
N ARG A 91 11.47 1.34 -11.04
CA ARG A 91 11.34 2.04 -9.75
C ARG A 91 11.10 1.07 -8.60
N VAL A 92 11.53 1.44 -7.39
CA VAL A 92 11.17 0.71 -6.16
C VAL A 92 10.52 1.66 -5.16
N VAL A 93 9.33 1.29 -4.67
CA VAL A 93 8.65 1.98 -3.57
C VAL A 93 9.16 1.41 -2.25
N LEU A 94 9.91 2.20 -1.50
CA LEU A 94 10.55 1.76 -0.26
C LEU A 94 9.54 1.57 0.89
N PRO A 95 9.76 0.58 1.77
CA PRO A 95 9.04 0.41 3.03
C PRO A 95 9.18 1.60 3.97
N ARG A 96 8.08 1.91 4.67
CA ARG A 96 7.99 3.00 5.65
C ARG A 96 8.73 2.73 6.97
N VAL A 97 9.30 1.53 7.11
CA VAL A 97 10.11 1.14 8.28
C VAL A 97 11.56 1.62 8.18
N LEU A 98 11.98 2.11 7.00
CA LEU A 98 13.33 2.63 6.81
C LEU A 98 13.43 4.06 7.33
N SER A 99 14.48 4.33 8.10
CA SER A 99 14.86 5.69 8.48
C SER A 99 15.32 6.50 7.26
N ILE A 100 15.24 7.83 7.35
CA ILE A 100 15.74 8.73 6.29
C ILE A 100 17.22 8.49 5.99
N HIS A 101 18.02 8.14 7.00
CA HIS A 101 19.42 7.77 6.80
C HIS A 101 19.55 6.53 5.91
N GLN A 102 18.80 5.46 6.19
CA GLN A 102 18.80 4.25 5.36
C GLN A 102 18.32 4.53 3.93
N VAL A 103 17.27 5.34 3.77
CA VAL A 103 16.76 5.78 2.46
C VAL A 103 17.87 6.47 1.66
N LYS A 104 18.61 7.41 2.27
CA LYS A 104 19.73 8.10 1.63
C LYS A 104 20.87 7.16 1.23
N GLN A 105 21.20 6.18 2.08
CA GLN A 105 22.24 5.21 1.74
C GLN A 105 21.84 4.37 0.53
N LEU A 106 20.60 3.89 0.48
CA LEU A 106 20.08 3.15 -0.66
C LEU A 106 20.09 4.00 -1.94
N ALA A 107 19.61 5.24 -1.87
CA ALA A 107 19.53 6.12 -3.04
C ALA A 107 20.90 6.38 -3.71
N ARG A 108 22.01 6.25 -2.97
CA ARG A 108 23.37 6.39 -3.51
C ARG A 108 23.86 5.19 -4.30
N VAL A 109 23.36 3.99 -3.98
CA VAL A 109 23.93 2.71 -4.47
C VAL A 109 22.99 1.97 -5.43
N THR A 110 21.68 2.24 -5.35
CA THR A 110 20.68 1.51 -6.12
C THR A 110 20.70 1.88 -7.60
N PRO A 111 20.56 0.91 -8.52
CA PRO A 111 20.60 1.16 -9.96
C PRO A 111 19.31 1.77 -10.52
N VAL A 112 18.24 1.85 -9.71
CA VAL A 112 16.91 2.27 -10.13
C VAL A 112 16.41 3.41 -9.25
N PRO A 113 15.59 4.33 -9.80
CA PRO A 113 14.89 5.35 -9.04
C PRO A 113 14.13 4.79 -7.83
N LEU A 114 14.18 5.50 -6.71
CA LEU A 114 13.45 5.16 -5.49
C LEU A 114 12.25 6.08 -5.30
N GLU A 115 11.18 5.52 -4.73
CA GLU A 115 9.97 6.24 -4.31
C GLU A 115 9.73 6.01 -2.82
N VAL A 116 9.30 7.05 -2.11
CA VAL A 116 8.96 6.98 -0.68
C VAL A 116 7.56 7.53 -0.43
N PHE A 117 6.98 7.24 0.72
CA PHE A 117 5.71 7.86 1.12
C PHE A 117 5.95 9.24 1.74
N ALA A 118 5.34 10.27 1.13
CA ALA A 118 5.29 11.63 1.66
C ALA A 118 4.17 11.80 2.70
N PHE A 119 3.00 11.22 2.40
CA PHE A 119 1.83 11.38 3.23
C PHE A 119 0.99 10.11 3.20
N GLY A 120 0.39 9.73 4.33
CA GLY A 120 -0.54 8.61 4.36
C GLY A 120 -0.63 7.89 5.69
N SER A 121 -1.59 6.98 5.80
CA SER A 121 -1.79 6.14 6.99
C SER A 121 -0.52 5.35 7.34
N LEU A 122 0.08 5.56 8.52
CA LEU A 122 1.16 4.67 8.97
C LEU A 122 0.61 3.25 9.17
N CYS A 123 1.42 2.27 8.80
CA CYS A 123 1.03 0.87 8.81
C CYS A 123 1.99 0.15 9.75
N ILE A 124 1.49 -0.47 10.80
CA ILE A 124 2.31 -1.30 11.71
C ILE A 124 2.76 -2.61 11.08
N MET A 125 2.46 -2.79 9.79
CA MET A 125 2.74 -4.05 9.14
C MET A 125 4.21 -4.22 8.86
N ALA A 126 4.78 -5.25 9.48
CA ALA A 126 6.12 -5.72 9.17
C ALA A 126 6.14 -6.25 7.72
N GLU A 127 6.99 -5.63 6.90
CA GLU A 127 7.39 -6.16 5.60
C GLU A 127 6.23 -6.57 4.67
N GLY A 128 5.15 -5.78 4.64
CA GLY A 128 4.07 -5.97 3.66
C GLY A 128 3.19 -7.19 3.90
N ARG A 129 3.24 -7.82 5.09
CA ARG A 129 2.50 -9.06 5.41
C ARG A 129 1.55 -8.90 6.59
N CYS A 130 0.30 -8.51 6.34
CA CYS A 130 -0.73 -8.36 7.39
C CYS A 130 -1.48 -9.63 7.75
N TYR A 131 -1.44 -9.98 9.05
CA TYR A 131 -2.18 -11.11 9.65
C TYR A 131 -3.33 -10.68 10.55
N LEU A 132 -3.35 -9.42 11.00
CA LEU A 132 -4.41 -8.89 11.86
C LEU A 132 -5.79 -8.98 11.20
N SER A 133 -5.90 -8.54 9.94
CA SER A 133 -7.13 -8.69 9.19
C SER A 133 -7.45 -10.16 8.92
N SER A 134 -6.47 -10.98 8.55
CA SER A 134 -6.67 -12.42 8.32
C SER A 134 -7.27 -13.12 9.54
N TYR A 135 -6.79 -12.78 10.74
CA TYR A 135 -7.28 -13.32 11.99
C TYR A 135 -8.75 -12.96 12.24
N LEU A 136 -9.15 -11.71 11.99
CA LEU A 136 -10.51 -11.27 12.25
C LEU A 136 -11.51 -11.61 11.15
N THR A 137 -11.08 -11.61 9.88
CA THR A 137 -11.99 -11.69 8.73
C THR A 137 -11.87 -12.99 7.94
N GLY A 138 -10.88 -13.83 8.26
CA GLY A 138 -10.53 -14.99 7.43
C GLY A 138 -9.94 -14.61 6.08
N GLU A 139 -9.65 -13.33 5.84
CA GLU A 139 -9.17 -12.84 4.54
C GLU A 139 -7.88 -12.07 4.68
N SER A 140 -6.88 -12.49 3.90
CA SER A 140 -5.59 -11.84 3.85
C SER A 140 -5.69 -10.52 3.09
N PRO A 141 -5.37 -9.37 3.72
CA PRO A 141 -5.31 -8.08 3.06
C PRO A 141 -4.22 -8.05 1.99
N ASN A 142 -3.22 -8.94 2.09
CA ASN A 142 -2.19 -9.11 1.09
C ASN A 142 -2.73 -9.78 -0.18
N THR A 143 -3.93 -10.35 -0.15
CA THR A 143 -4.62 -10.98 -1.29
C THR A 143 -5.82 -10.17 -1.73
N VAL A 144 -6.62 -9.66 -0.78
CA VAL A 144 -7.86 -8.90 -1.08
C VAL A 144 -7.65 -7.40 -1.24
N GLY A 145 -6.48 -6.87 -0.84
CA GLY A 145 -6.11 -5.47 -1.04
C GLY A 145 -6.75 -4.48 -0.05
N ALA A 146 -7.37 -4.97 1.02
CA ALA A 146 -8.02 -4.14 2.03
C ALA A 146 -7.74 -4.65 3.44
N CYS A 147 -7.27 -3.78 4.33
CA CYS A 147 -7.03 -4.10 5.76
C CYS A 147 -8.32 -4.39 6.54
N SER A 148 -9.47 -3.96 6.03
CA SER A 148 -10.78 -4.24 6.60
C SER A 148 -11.78 -4.25 5.44
N PRO A 149 -12.04 -5.42 4.83
CA PRO A 149 -12.93 -5.49 3.69
C PRO A 149 -14.34 -5.01 4.06
N ALA A 150 -14.94 -4.14 3.24
CA ALA A 150 -16.18 -3.43 3.56
C ALA A 150 -17.35 -4.35 3.97
N ARG A 151 -17.41 -5.58 3.44
CA ARG A 151 -18.45 -6.56 3.79
C ARG A 151 -18.43 -7.01 5.25
N PHE A 152 -17.29 -6.87 5.94
CA PHE A 152 -17.14 -7.22 7.35
C PHE A 152 -17.24 -5.98 8.25
N VAL A 153 -17.31 -4.79 7.66
CA VAL A 153 -17.42 -3.54 8.39
C VAL A 153 -18.87 -3.30 8.77
N ARG A 154 -19.11 -3.03 10.06
CA ARG A 154 -20.44 -2.66 10.57
C ARG A 154 -20.36 -1.36 11.36
N TRP A 155 -21.34 -0.51 11.11
CA TRP A 155 -21.56 0.75 11.82
C TRP A 155 -22.87 0.62 12.57
N GLN A 156 -22.85 0.81 13.89
CA GLN A 156 -24.02 0.57 14.75
C GLN A 156 -24.19 1.73 15.71
N GLN A 157 -25.34 2.41 15.64
CA GLN A 157 -25.69 3.41 16.64
C GLN A 157 -26.11 2.70 17.93
N THR A 158 -25.48 3.03 19.05
CA THR A 158 -25.79 2.50 20.38
C THR A 158 -26.10 3.66 21.34
N PRO A 159 -26.70 3.40 22.51
CA PRO A 159 -26.85 4.43 23.55
C PRO A 159 -25.53 5.04 24.04
N GLN A 160 -24.39 4.39 23.78
CA GLN A 160 -23.07 4.86 24.19
C GLN A 160 -22.31 5.60 23.08
N GLY A 161 -22.88 5.71 21.88
CA GLY A 161 -22.29 6.34 20.70
C GLY A 161 -22.31 5.44 19.45
N LEU A 162 -21.69 5.92 18.37
CA LEU A 162 -21.54 5.17 17.12
C LEU A 162 -20.42 4.14 17.26
N GLU A 163 -20.73 2.85 17.18
CA GLU A 163 -19.73 1.79 17.15
C GLU A 163 -19.30 1.47 15.71
N SER A 164 -17.99 1.40 15.49
CA SER A 164 -17.40 0.79 14.30
C SER A 164 -16.85 -0.58 14.63
N ARG A 165 -17.21 -1.56 13.81
CA ARG A 165 -16.96 -2.97 14.07
C ARG A 165 -16.36 -3.64 12.85
N LEU A 166 -15.49 -4.60 13.09
CA LEU A 166 -14.99 -5.53 12.08
C LEU A 166 -15.41 -6.93 12.51
N ASN A 167 -16.31 -7.55 11.75
CA ASN A 167 -17.10 -8.68 12.23
C ASN A 167 -17.74 -8.38 13.59
N ASP A 168 -17.52 -9.23 14.59
CA ASP A 168 -18.10 -9.08 15.93
C ASP A 168 -17.16 -8.34 16.90
N VAL A 169 -16.03 -7.83 16.41
CA VAL A 169 -15.06 -7.07 17.21
C VAL A 169 -15.36 -5.58 17.15
N LEU A 170 -15.44 -4.95 18.33
CA LEU A 170 -15.51 -3.49 18.46
C LEU A 170 -14.14 -2.90 18.15
N ILE A 171 -14.07 -2.06 17.12
CA ILE A 171 -12.84 -1.37 16.72
C ILE A 171 -12.77 -0.01 17.39
N ASP A 172 -13.87 0.73 17.36
CA ASP A 172 -13.93 2.04 17.99
C ASP A 172 -15.37 2.43 18.32
N ARG A 173 -15.56 3.35 19.26
CA ARG A 173 -16.82 4.00 19.59
C ARG A 173 -16.65 5.51 19.59
N TYR A 174 -17.42 6.18 18.73
CA TYR A 174 -17.39 7.62 18.51
C TYR A 174 -18.54 8.32 19.24
N GLN A 175 -18.26 9.50 19.81
CA GLN A 175 -19.29 10.38 20.37
C GLN A 175 -19.91 11.28 19.30
N ASP A 176 -21.04 11.92 19.63
CA ASP A 176 -21.69 12.84 18.71
C ASP A 176 -20.75 14.00 18.33
N GLY A 177 -20.61 14.23 17.02
CA GLY A 177 -19.71 15.25 16.47
C GLY A 177 -18.25 14.80 16.28
N GLU A 178 -17.88 13.58 16.69
CA GLU A 178 -16.56 13.01 16.42
C GLU A 178 -16.48 12.42 15.00
N ASN A 179 -15.35 12.62 14.32
CA ASN A 179 -15.12 12.03 13.00
C ASN A 179 -14.84 10.53 13.12
N ALA A 180 -15.68 9.74 12.47
CA ALA A 180 -15.55 8.30 12.43
C ALA A 180 -14.52 7.85 11.36
N GLY A 181 -13.40 7.27 11.81
CA GLY A 181 -12.40 6.68 10.93
C GLY A 181 -12.82 5.31 10.40
N TYR A 182 -12.41 4.96 9.18
CA TYR A 182 -12.68 3.63 8.63
C TYR A 182 -12.10 2.53 9.54
N PRO A 183 -12.91 1.57 10.01
CA PRO A 183 -12.50 0.63 11.04
C PRO A 183 -11.36 -0.22 10.51
N THR A 184 -10.19 -0.04 11.11
CA THR A 184 -8.96 -0.76 10.78
C THR A 184 -8.41 -1.30 12.09
N LEU A 185 -8.21 -2.61 12.20
CA LEU A 185 -7.88 -3.28 13.47
C LEU A 185 -6.69 -2.66 14.21
N CYS A 186 -5.63 -2.25 13.51
CA CYS A 186 -4.49 -1.63 14.16
C CYS A 186 -4.74 -0.20 14.67
N LYS A 187 -5.82 0.45 14.24
CA LYS A 187 -6.09 1.88 14.51
C LYS A 187 -7.23 2.12 15.48
N GLY A 188 -7.86 1.06 15.98
CA GLY A 188 -8.97 1.16 16.92
C GLY A 188 -8.55 1.65 18.31
N ARG A 189 -9.53 2.02 19.12
CA ARG A 189 -9.37 2.29 20.56
C ARG A 189 -9.83 1.08 21.36
N TYR A 190 -8.92 0.51 22.14
CA TYR A 190 -9.15 -0.71 22.92
C TYR A 190 -9.11 -0.41 24.42
N LEU A 191 -9.87 -1.18 25.21
CA LEU A 191 -9.81 -1.13 26.66
C LEU A 191 -8.70 -2.08 27.13
N VAL A 192 -7.60 -1.53 27.63
CA VAL A 192 -6.45 -2.27 28.15
C VAL A 192 -6.20 -1.79 29.58
N ASP A 193 -6.20 -2.71 30.54
CA ASP A 193 -6.00 -2.41 31.97
C ASP A 193 -6.91 -1.29 32.53
N GLY A 194 -8.14 -1.22 32.02
CA GLY A 194 -9.15 -0.23 32.44
C GLY A 194 -9.11 1.10 31.69
N GLU A 195 -8.10 1.33 30.86
CA GLU A 195 -7.94 2.56 30.08
C GLU A 195 -8.27 2.34 28.60
N ARG A 196 -8.98 3.31 28.00
CA ARG A 196 -9.32 3.27 26.57
C ARG A 196 -8.39 4.16 25.76
N TYR A 197 -7.57 3.56 24.91
CA TYR A 197 -6.65 4.28 24.03
C TYR A 197 -6.29 3.46 22.78
N HIS A 198 -5.51 4.04 21.86
CA HIS A 198 -4.99 3.34 20.70
C HIS A 198 -3.87 2.38 21.11
N ALA A 199 -4.24 1.13 21.43
CA ALA A 199 -3.31 0.16 21.99
C ALA A 199 -2.26 -0.38 20.99
N LEU A 200 -2.50 -0.22 19.69
CA LEU A 200 -1.64 -0.75 18.62
C LEU A 200 -0.95 0.36 17.83
N GLU A 201 -1.74 1.22 17.20
CA GLU A 201 -1.26 2.34 16.39
C GLU A 201 -2.26 3.48 16.48
N GLU A 202 -1.78 4.68 16.80
CA GLU A 202 -2.64 5.86 16.68
C GLU A 202 -3.00 6.12 15.21
N PRO A 203 -4.20 6.63 14.90
CA PRO A 203 -4.61 6.96 13.54
C PRO A 203 -3.90 8.22 13.00
N THR A 204 -2.64 8.41 13.37
CA THR A 204 -1.78 9.44 12.81
C THR A 204 -1.41 9.07 11.37
N SER A 205 -1.28 10.10 10.54
CA SER A 205 -0.73 9.95 9.20
C SER A 205 0.76 10.25 9.26
N LEU A 206 1.55 9.45 8.55
CA LEU A 206 2.89 9.85 8.16
C LEU A 206 2.77 11.16 7.39
N ASN A 207 3.56 12.16 7.79
CA ASN A 207 3.71 13.42 7.08
C ASN A 207 5.21 13.76 7.02
N THR A 208 5.81 13.50 5.86
CA THR A 208 7.22 13.82 5.57
C THR A 208 7.34 14.96 4.58
N LEU A 209 6.30 15.81 4.45
CA LEU A 209 6.33 16.98 3.56
C LEU A 209 7.48 17.94 3.90
N GLU A 210 7.79 18.10 5.18
CA GLU A 210 8.94 18.90 5.62
C GLU A 210 10.30 18.31 5.19
N LEU A 211 10.34 17.00 4.92
CA LEU A 211 11.54 16.30 4.45
C LEU A 211 11.69 16.32 2.92
N LEU A 212 10.75 16.90 2.17
CA LEU A 212 10.83 16.96 0.70
C LEU A 212 12.15 17.54 0.18
N PRO A 213 12.71 18.64 0.73
CA PRO A 213 14.00 19.16 0.28
C PRO A 213 15.14 18.14 0.47
N GLU A 214 15.11 17.41 1.58
CA GLU A 214 16.11 16.41 1.92
C GLU A 214 15.99 15.16 1.03
N LEU A 215 14.76 14.72 0.74
CA LEU A 215 14.47 13.62 -0.18
C LEU A 215 14.89 13.95 -1.62
N MET A 216 14.61 15.17 -2.07
CA MET A 216 15.03 15.65 -3.39
C MET A 216 16.54 15.71 -3.51
N ALA A 217 17.23 16.25 -2.49
CA ALA A 217 18.70 16.28 -2.44
C ALA A 217 19.33 14.87 -2.41
N ALA A 218 18.58 13.87 -1.96
CA ALA A 218 18.98 12.47 -1.95
C ALA A 218 18.66 11.72 -3.26
N ASN A 219 18.21 12.41 -4.31
CA ASN A 219 17.79 11.81 -5.59
C ASN A 219 16.61 10.82 -5.47
N ILE A 220 15.71 11.04 -4.51
CA ILE A 220 14.44 10.32 -4.48
C ILE A 220 13.55 10.85 -5.61
N ALA A 221 13.16 9.97 -6.53
CA ALA A 221 12.56 10.36 -7.81
C ALA A 221 11.06 10.65 -7.71
N SER A 222 10.40 10.13 -6.68
CA SER A 222 8.96 10.21 -6.52
C SER A 222 8.57 10.15 -5.06
N VAL A 223 7.49 10.84 -4.71
CA VAL A 223 6.85 10.72 -3.41
C VAL A 223 5.39 10.32 -3.58
N LYS A 224 4.96 9.36 -2.77
CA LYS A 224 3.58 8.88 -2.76
C LYS A 224 2.77 9.56 -1.67
N ILE A 225 1.60 10.06 -2.06
CA ILE A 225 0.57 10.58 -1.15
C ILE A 225 -0.57 9.58 -1.15
N GLU A 226 -0.90 9.06 0.02
CA GLU A 226 -2.08 8.22 0.23
C GLU A 226 -3.18 9.07 0.86
N GLY A 227 -4.23 9.34 0.08
CA GLY A 227 -5.46 9.97 0.57
C GLY A 227 -6.56 8.93 0.75
N ARG A 228 -7.39 9.10 1.78
CA ARG A 228 -8.74 8.56 1.84
C ARG A 228 -9.71 9.73 1.97
#